data_AF-A0A6I2YTC6-F1
#
_entry.id   AF-A0A6I2YTC6-F1
#
_cell.length_a   1.000
_cell.length_b   1.000
_cell.length_c   1.000
_cell.angle_alpha   90.00
_cell.angle_beta   90.00
_cell.angle_gamma   90.00
#
_symmetry.space_group_name_H-M   'P 1'
#
loop_
_entity.id
_entity.type
_entity.pdbx_description
1 polymer ?
#
loop_
_entity_poly.entity_id
_entity_poly.type
_entity_poly.pdbx_seq_one_letter_code
_entity_poly.pdbx_strand_id
1 'polypeptide(L)' 'MTTTEDLLAAIDQRILDAIEAKATGETIVRLAEARAWLTNPDQPHGGSSPTS' A
#
# COMPACT_ATOMS: atom_id res chain seq x y z
N MET A 1 16.83 -13.31 3.41
CA MET A 1 15.64 -13.54 2.57
C MET A 1 14.58 -12.60 3.12
N THR A 2 14.01 -11.71 2.31
CA THR A 2 13.01 -10.75 2.80
C THR A 2 11.69 -11.47 3.04
N THR A 3 11.12 -11.31 4.22
CA THR A 3 9.85 -11.94 4.62
C THR A 3 8.66 -11.02 4.31
N THR A 4 7.45 -11.56 4.34
CA THR A 4 6.22 -10.76 4.27
C THR A 4 6.14 -9.75 5.41
N GLU A 5 6.62 -10.10 6.60
CA GLU A 5 6.66 -9.21 7.77
C GLU A 5 7.61 -8.02 7.54
N ASP A 6 8.77 -8.25 6.93
CA ASP A 6 9.71 -7.19 6.55
C ASP A 6 9.08 -6.22 5.54
N LEU A 7 8.29 -6.75 4.59
CA LEU A 7 7.58 -5.94 3.60
C LEU A 7 6.46 -5.11 4.25
N LEU A 8 5.69 -5.70 5.16
CA LEU A 8 4.64 -4.99 5.89
C LEU A 8 5.23 -3.84 6.72
N ALA A 9 6.30 -4.09 7.48
CA ALA A 9 6.97 -3.06 8.26
C ALA A 9 7.50 -1.92 7.38
N ALA A 10 8.07 -2.24 6.22
CA ALA A 10 8.55 -1.23 5.28
C ALA A 10 7.42 -0.40 4.66
N ILE A 11 6.25 -1.00 4.39
CA ILE A 11 5.08 -0.28 3.89
C ILE A 11 4.50 0.62 4.98
N ASP A 12 4.36 0.12 6.21
CA ASP A 12 3.85 0.88 7.35
C ASP A 12 4.70 2.14 7.61
N GLN A 13 6.03 1.99 7.58
CA GLN A 13 6.93 3.15 7.72
C GLN A 13 6.74 4.17 6.59
N ARG A 14 6.62 3.72 5.34
CA ARG A 14 6.42 4.62 4.18
C ARG A 14 5.09 5.36 4.23
N ILE A 15 4.04 4.74 4.78
CA ILE A 15 2.75 5.41 4.99
C ILE A 15 2.92 6.55 6.00
N LEU A 16 3.60 6.30 7.11
CA LEU A 16 3.88 7.33 8.12
C LEU A 16 4.70 8.48 7.52
N ASP A 17 5.80 8.16 6.84
CA ASP A 17 6.66 9.16 6.19
C ASP A 17 5.87 10.01 5.17
N ALA A 18 4.98 9.38 4.39
CA ALA A 18 4.14 10.09 3.42
C ALA A 18 3.13 11.03 4.09
N ILE A 19 2.56 10.63 5.23
CA ILE A 19 1.64 11.47 6.01
C ILE A 19 2.39 12.67 6.60
N GLU A 20 3.56 12.44 7.21
CA GLU A 20 4.40 13.50 7.78
C GLU A 20 4.87 14.49 6.72
N ALA A 21 5.25 13.99 5.53
CA ALA A 21 5.63 14.81 4.38
C ALA A 21 4.44 15.51 3.70
N LYS A 22 3.20 15.29 4.17
CA LYS A 22 1.96 15.79 3.55
C LYS A 22 1.88 15.44 2.06
N ALA A 23 2.27 14.21 1.72
CA ALA A 23 2.15 13.68 0.37
C ALA A 23 0.69 13.68 -0.11
N THR A 24 0.51 13.55 -1.42
CA THR A 24 -0.83 13.48 -2.01
C THR A 24 -1.59 12.26 -1.48
N GLY A 25 -2.92 12.40 -1.35
CA GLY A 25 -3.78 11.28 -0.94
C GLY A 25 -3.60 10.03 -1.83
N GLU A 26 -3.30 10.21 -3.11
CA GLU A 26 -3.03 9.12 -4.07
C GLU A 26 -1.81 8.27 -3.67
N THR A 27 -0.76 8.89 -3.14
CA THR A 27 0.45 8.17 -2.68
C THR A 27 0.12 7.29 -1.48
N ILE A 28 -0.63 7.84 -0.52
CA ILE A 28 -1.06 7.13 0.69
C ILE A 28 -1.99 5.96 0.32
N VAL A 29 -2.92 6.17 -0.62
CA VAL A 29 -3.84 5.13 -1.11
C VAL A 29 -3.08 3.97 -1.74
N ARG A 30 -2.07 4.22 -2.59
CA ARG A 30 -1.27 3.15 -3.20
C ARG A 30 -0.49 2.33 -2.17
N LEU A 31 0.06 2.98 -1.15
CA LEU A 31 0.77 2.28 -0.07
C LEU A 31 -0.19 1.44 0.77
N ALA A 32 -1.37 1.97 1.11
CA ALA A 32 -2.40 1.23 1.82
C ALA A 32 -2.93 0.04 1.00
N GLU A 33 -3.05 0.20 -0.32
CA GLU A 33 -3.43 -0.90 -1.22
C GLU A 33 -2.35 -1.98 -1.25
N ALA A 34 -1.07 -1.62 -1.39
CA ALA A 34 0.03 -2.59 -1.34
C ALA A 34 0.04 -3.39 -0.02
N ARG A 35 -0.25 -2.72 1.11
CA ARG A 35 -0.42 -3.39 2.40
C ARG A 35 -1.59 -4.38 2.38
N ALA A 36 -2.74 -3.98 1.82
CA ALA A 36 -3.94 -4.81 1.74
C ALA A 36 -3.72 -6.08 0.91
N TRP A 37 -2.98 -5.99 -0.21
CA TRP A 37 -2.60 -7.15 -1.03
C TRP A 37 -1.81 -8.21 -0.24
N LEU A 38 -0.96 -7.77 0.69
CA LEU A 38 -0.16 -8.68 1.50
C LEU A 38 -0.95 -9.33 2.64
N THR A 39 -1.94 -8.63 3.20
CA THR A 39 -2.71 -9.12 4.36
C THR A 39 -4.03 -9.80 4.00
N ASN A 40 -4.61 -9.48 2.83
CA ASN A 40 -5.91 -9.97 2.40
C ASN A 40 -5.92 -10.32 0.90
N PRO A 41 -5.04 -11.21 0.41
CA PRO A 41 -4.82 -11.44 -1.02
C PRO A 41 -6.07 -11.91 -1.80
N ASP A 42 -7.05 -12.48 -1.11
CA ASP A 42 -8.31 -12.97 -1.71
C ASP A 42 -9.38 -11.88 -1.83
N GLN A 43 -9.16 -10.69 -1.27
CA GLN A 43 -10.11 -9.58 -1.41
C GLN A 43 -10.00 -8.93 -2.79
N PRO A 44 -11.10 -8.42 -3.35
CA PRO A 44 -11.04 -7.60 -4.56
C PRO A 44 -10.28 -6.32 -4.26
N HIS A 45 -9.01 -6.28 -4.67
CA HIS A 45 -8.18 -5.08 -4.63
C HIS A 45 -8.43 -4.21 -5.87
N GLY A 46 -8.02 -2.94 -5.81
CA GLY A 46 -8.39 -1.87 -6.74
C GLY A 46 -8.32 -2.28 -8.21
N GLY A 47 -9.48 -2.63 -8.76
CA GLY A 47 -9.70 -2.75 -10.19
C GLY A 47 -9.52 -1.38 -10.83
N SER A 48 -8.28 -1.04 -11.16
CA SER A 48 -8.02 -0.12 -12.27
C SER A 48 -8.42 -0.87 -13.54
N SER A 49 -9.72 -0.99 -13.80
CA SER A 49 -10.16 -1.17 -15.17
C SER A 49 -9.64 0.06 -15.92
N PRO A 50 -8.80 -0.12 -16.95
CA PRO A 50 -8.46 1.00 -17.81
C PRO A 50 -9.78 1.50 -18.40
N THR A 51 -10.15 2.74 -18.08
CA THR A 51 -11.24 3.43 -18.77
C THR A 51 -10.91 3.43 -20.26
N SER A 52 -11.78 2.81 -21.06
CA SER A 52 -11.74 2.79 -22.53
C SER A 52 -11.80 4.19 -23.13
#